data_AF-A0A662X8M4-F1
#
_entry.id   AF-A0A662X8M4-F1
#
_cell.length_a   1.000
_cell.length_b   1.000
_cell.length_c   1.000
_cell.angle_alpha   90.00
_cell.angle_beta   90.00
_cell.angle_gamma   90.00
#
_symmetry.space_group_name_H-M   'P 1'
#
loop_
_entity.id
_entity.type
_entity.pdbx_description
1 polymer ?
#
loop_
_entity_poly.entity_id
_entity_poly.type
_entity_poly.pdbx_seq_one_letter_code
_entity_poly.pdbx_strand_id
1 'polypeptide(L)'
;MDRSLPAAPATAAARARALVGAGELRVCSACSQSKPLRAFSRKQLTRPSAYVRCKSCVEDALKAEQLAIDAQTRLKRCVQCFQDRPKTSFSKRQAQLLDGKCAACVQQLERAAAASSTLVASAFALPSYLWTFDSYYRVCHRGKSGGVAVRFKNNIASPVLGHVPLGRVFRATTRIYNEQGDPMVRLETPQLPSAVVRDEDKAEDGVERHLKEAWVPCRSIRNEVLLEPHRGPFLASQTSRFFRCVIEGCKVRATADLTISELGYVLYGDVVEVVEAVVAPDGVVFLRLHDRYFDGPAWVVERSLDNESVLNEVEGSWSLSSASDSKMETYRCVQDSGAPVRTQPELTAPPVGRIPCGALVSVVQRIVTPQRQIFLRIVDTGASNASDESKAEEQWVIETSTCCASVMTKVLSSEEADLV
;
A
#
# COMPACT_ATOMS: atom_id res chain seq x y z
N MET A 1 44.84 -91.42 -40.87
CA MET A 1 43.84 -90.48 -41.42
C MET A 1 43.20 -89.82 -40.21
N ASP A 2 43.20 -88.51 -39.98
CA ASP A 2 43.54 -87.38 -40.83
C ASP A 2 43.82 -86.16 -39.92
N ARG A 3 44.76 -85.33 -40.36
CA ARG A 3 45.10 -83.91 -40.08
C ARG A 3 44.47 -83.23 -38.84
N SER A 4 45.24 -82.82 -37.83
CA SER A 4 46.08 -81.59 -37.75
C SER A 4 45.40 -80.29 -38.20
N LEU A 5 45.24 -79.32 -37.30
CA LEU A 5 45.51 -77.88 -37.53
C LEU A 5 45.48 -77.10 -36.17
N PRO A 6 46.33 -76.06 -35.98
CA PRO A 6 46.56 -75.38 -34.69
C PRO A 6 45.74 -74.09 -34.55
N ALA A 7 45.40 -73.70 -33.32
CA ALA A 7 44.78 -72.40 -33.03
C ALA A 7 45.86 -71.33 -32.75
N ALA A 8 45.68 -70.23 -33.47
CA ALA A 8 46.55 -69.08 -33.74
C ALA A 8 46.76 -68.13 -32.54
N PRO A 9 47.74 -67.20 -32.61
CA PRO A 9 48.22 -66.41 -31.48
C PRO A 9 47.23 -65.31 -31.06
N ALA A 10 47.25 -64.96 -29.78
CA ALA A 10 46.50 -63.85 -29.19
C ALA A 10 46.82 -62.53 -29.93
N THR A 11 45.84 -62.04 -30.66
CA THR A 11 45.94 -60.85 -31.50
C THR A 11 46.14 -59.56 -30.68
N ALA A 12 46.88 -58.62 -31.25
CA ALA A 12 47.11 -57.26 -30.73
C ALA A 12 45.81 -56.50 -30.35
N ALA A 13 44.64 -56.96 -30.83
CA ALA A 13 43.33 -56.43 -30.47
C ALA A 13 42.94 -56.64 -28.99
N ALA A 14 43.44 -57.69 -28.33
CA ALA A 14 43.20 -57.93 -26.91
C ALA A 14 44.01 -56.97 -26.00
N ARG A 15 45.20 -56.53 -26.46
CA ARG A 15 46.01 -55.51 -25.78
C ARG A 15 45.49 -54.09 -26.04
N ALA A 16 44.85 -53.83 -27.18
CA ALA A 16 44.28 -52.51 -27.50
C ALA A 16 43.00 -52.17 -26.69
N ARG A 17 42.22 -53.16 -26.23
CA ARG A 17 41.00 -52.90 -25.43
C ARG A 17 41.26 -52.53 -23.97
N ALA A 18 42.48 -52.72 -23.47
CA ALA A 18 42.89 -52.30 -22.13
C ALA A 18 43.43 -50.85 -22.08
N LEU A 19 43.59 -50.17 -23.23
CA LEU A 19 44.29 -48.87 -23.31
C LEU A 19 43.41 -47.66 -23.72
N VAL A 20 42.09 -47.82 -23.89
CA VAL A 20 41.18 -46.70 -24.25
C VAL A 20 40.37 -46.18 -23.04
N GLY A 21 40.67 -46.65 -21.83
CA GLY A 21 39.89 -46.32 -20.62
C GLY A 21 40.55 -45.40 -19.60
N ALA A 22 41.77 -44.93 -19.84
CA ALA A 22 42.58 -44.23 -18.84
C ALA A 22 43.21 -42.97 -19.43
N GLY A 23 42.45 -41.87 -19.52
CA GLY A 23 43.06 -40.59 -19.86
C GLY A 23 42.10 -39.44 -20.13
N GLU A 24 40.88 -39.71 -20.60
CA GLU A 24 39.95 -38.62 -20.86
C GLU A 24 39.37 -38.07 -19.55
N LEU A 25 39.98 -36.97 -19.12
CA LEU A 25 39.48 -36.12 -18.05
C LEU A 25 38.52 -35.11 -18.64
N ARG A 26 37.45 -34.83 -17.90
CA ARG A 26 36.48 -33.81 -18.26
C ARG A 26 36.29 -32.86 -17.10
N VAL A 27 36.22 -31.57 -17.41
CA VAL A 27 36.04 -30.51 -16.40
C VAL A 27 34.57 -30.43 -16.02
N CYS A 28 34.29 -30.49 -14.72
CA CYS A 28 32.95 -30.24 -14.17
C CYS A 28 32.65 -28.74 -14.19
N SER A 29 31.53 -28.33 -14.79
CA SER A 29 31.06 -26.93 -14.80
C SER A 29 30.74 -26.34 -13.42
N ALA A 30 30.48 -27.17 -12.41
CA ALA A 30 30.08 -26.71 -11.08
C ALA A 30 31.25 -26.58 -10.09
N CYS A 31 32.24 -27.47 -10.15
CA CYS A 31 33.39 -27.46 -9.24
C CYS A 31 34.73 -27.20 -9.94
N SER A 32 34.71 -27.02 -11.26
CA SER A 32 35.89 -26.77 -12.12
C SER A 32 36.99 -27.83 -12.05
N GLN A 33 36.72 -28.99 -11.45
CA GLN A 33 37.69 -30.09 -11.34
C GLN A 33 37.66 -31.00 -12.57
N SER A 34 38.85 -31.35 -13.06
CA SER A 34 39.07 -32.39 -14.07
C SER A 34 38.88 -33.77 -13.48
N LYS A 35 37.83 -34.49 -13.88
CA LYS A 35 37.48 -35.81 -13.37
C LYS A 35 37.41 -36.85 -14.50
N PRO A 36 37.64 -38.14 -14.22
CA PRO A 36 37.53 -39.18 -15.24
C PRO A 36 36.07 -39.31 -15.72
N LEU A 37 35.86 -39.73 -16.98
CA LEU A 37 34.51 -39.86 -17.57
C LEU A 37 33.52 -40.67 -16.71
N ARG A 38 33.98 -41.65 -15.94
CA ARG A 38 33.16 -42.44 -14.99
C ARG A 38 32.47 -41.61 -13.90
N ALA A 39 33.04 -40.46 -13.56
CA ALA A 39 32.50 -39.50 -12.60
C ALA A 39 31.34 -38.66 -13.15
N PHE A 40 31.00 -38.83 -14.43
CA PHE A 40 29.88 -38.17 -15.11
C PHE A 40 28.83 -39.20 -15.53
N SER A 41 27.58 -38.77 -15.66
CA SER A 41 26.53 -39.65 -16.18
C SER A 41 26.75 -39.89 -17.68
N ARG A 42 26.48 -41.13 -18.16
CA ARG A 42 26.59 -41.47 -19.59
C ARG A 42 25.78 -40.50 -20.47
N LYS A 43 24.63 -40.02 -19.99
CA LYS A 43 23.76 -39.07 -20.71
C LYS A 43 24.35 -37.65 -20.80
N GLN A 44 25.30 -37.30 -19.94
CA GLN A 44 25.98 -36.00 -19.96
C GLN A 44 27.21 -36.00 -20.87
N LEU A 45 27.72 -37.18 -21.24
CA LEU A 45 28.95 -37.30 -22.01
C LEU A 45 28.82 -36.75 -23.45
N THR A 46 27.60 -36.70 -23.99
CA THR A 46 27.32 -36.15 -25.34
C THR A 46 26.99 -34.65 -25.33
N ARG A 47 26.89 -34.00 -24.17
CA ARG A 47 26.52 -32.58 -24.05
C ARG A 47 27.75 -31.66 -24.10
N PRO A 48 27.63 -30.37 -24.46
CA PRO A 48 28.74 -29.42 -24.40
C PRO A 48 29.29 -29.26 -22.97
N SER A 49 30.61 -29.04 -22.82
CA SER A 49 31.32 -28.98 -21.53
C SER A 49 30.72 -27.97 -20.53
N ALA A 50 30.17 -26.86 -21.03
CA ALA A 50 29.52 -25.82 -20.22
C ALA A 50 28.34 -26.32 -19.36
N TYR A 51 27.74 -27.47 -19.70
CA TYR A 51 26.54 -28.00 -19.03
C TYR A 51 26.78 -29.33 -18.32
N VAL A 52 28.03 -29.79 -18.23
CA VAL A 52 28.36 -31.10 -17.68
C VAL A 52 28.76 -30.96 -16.21
N ARG A 53 28.02 -31.64 -15.32
CA ARG A 53 28.29 -31.67 -13.88
C ARG A 53 28.65 -33.09 -13.46
N CYS A 54 29.66 -33.24 -12.59
CA CYS A 54 30.02 -34.55 -12.06
C CYS A 54 28.93 -35.07 -11.11
N LYS A 55 28.84 -36.41 -10.96
CA LYS A 55 27.81 -37.08 -10.16
C LYS A 55 27.74 -36.54 -8.73
N SER A 56 28.87 -36.27 -8.09
CA SER A 56 28.91 -35.71 -6.73
C SER A 56 28.26 -34.33 -6.66
N CYS A 57 28.57 -33.41 -7.59
CA CYS A 57 27.94 -32.08 -7.62
C CYS A 57 26.43 -32.15 -7.93
N VAL A 58 25.97 -33.19 -8.63
CA VAL A 58 24.55 -33.41 -8.87
C VAL A 58 23.87 -33.92 -7.59
N GLU A 59 24.50 -34.86 -6.88
CA GLU A 59 24.02 -35.37 -5.60
C GLU A 59 23.98 -34.28 -4.51
N ASP A 60 25.00 -33.42 -4.45
CA ASP A 60 25.06 -32.30 -3.51
C ASP A 60 23.99 -31.26 -3.81
N ALA A 61 23.72 -30.97 -5.10
CA ALA A 61 22.64 -30.08 -5.50
C ALA A 61 21.26 -30.64 -5.12
N LEU A 62 21.04 -31.94 -5.32
CA LEU A 62 19.80 -32.61 -4.92
C LEU A 62 19.61 -32.60 -3.39
N LYS A 63 20.68 -32.81 -2.61
CA LYS A 63 20.63 -32.69 -1.15
C LYS A 63 20.33 -31.27 -0.68
N ALA A 64 20.92 -30.25 -1.32
CA ALA A 64 20.66 -28.85 -1.00
C ALA A 64 19.21 -28.45 -1.31
N GLU A 65 18.67 -28.94 -2.44
CA GLU A 65 17.26 -28.74 -2.82
C GLU A 65 16.32 -29.42 -1.82
N GLN A 66 16.62 -30.65 -1.41
CA GLN A 66 15.84 -31.35 -0.38
C GLN A 66 15.87 -30.62 0.98
N LEU A 67 17.02 -30.11 1.40
CA LEU A 67 17.15 -29.31 2.63
C LEU A 67 16.37 -27.99 2.56
N ALA A 68 16.30 -27.35 1.39
CA ALA A 68 15.48 -26.17 1.17
C ALA A 68 13.99 -26.47 1.27
N ILE A 69 13.53 -27.59 0.70
CA ILE A 69 12.14 -28.06 0.80
C ILE A 69 11.77 -28.40 2.26
N ASP A 70 12.68 -29.07 2.99
CA ASP A 70 12.50 -29.39 4.41
C ASP A 70 12.48 -28.14 5.30
N ALA A 71 13.23 -27.10 4.94
CA ALA A 71 13.18 -25.81 5.63
C ALA A 71 11.84 -25.09 5.37
N GLN A 72 11.31 -25.16 4.16
CA GLN A 72 10.07 -24.51 3.76
C GLN A 72 8.82 -25.20 4.36
N THR A 73 8.84 -26.52 4.54
CA THR A 73 7.77 -27.29 5.23
C THR A 73 7.66 -27.04 6.75
N ARG A 74 8.69 -26.39 7.34
CA ARG A 74 8.71 -26.00 8.77
C ARG A 74 8.20 -24.57 9.01
N LEU A 75 7.93 -23.82 7.95
CA LEU A 75 7.34 -22.49 8.04
C LEU A 75 5.82 -22.60 8.04
N LYS A 76 5.20 -21.73 8.82
CA LYS A 76 3.77 -21.54 8.89
C LYS A 76 3.48 -20.05 8.76
N ARG A 77 2.51 -19.71 7.91
CA ARG A 77 2.06 -18.34 7.75
C ARG A 77 1.24 -17.92 8.95
N CYS A 78 1.66 -16.84 9.61
CA CYS A 78 0.86 -16.23 10.68
C CYS A 78 -0.34 -15.51 10.06
N VAL A 79 -1.56 -15.79 10.52
CA VAL A 79 -2.74 -15.11 9.98
C VAL A 79 -2.82 -13.63 10.36
N GLN A 80 -2.19 -13.20 11.46
CA GLN A 80 -2.27 -11.82 11.93
C GLN A 80 -1.32 -10.86 11.17
N CYS A 81 -0.08 -11.30 10.92
CA CYS A 81 0.95 -10.47 10.27
C CYS A 81 1.33 -10.94 8.86
N PHE A 82 0.73 -12.03 8.36
CA PHE A 82 0.96 -12.61 7.02
C PHE A 82 2.40 -13.00 6.69
N GLN A 83 3.28 -13.02 7.69
CA GLN A 83 4.67 -13.45 7.56
C GLN A 83 4.78 -14.96 7.79
N ASP A 84 5.61 -15.61 6.97
CA ASP A 84 6.00 -16.99 7.16
C ASP A 84 7.00 -17.08 8.31
N ARG A 85 6.60 -17.78 9.37
CA ARG A 85 7.39 -17.91 10.60
C ARG A 85 7.63 -19.39 10.89
N PRO A 86 8.74 -19.76 11.54
CA PRO A 86 8.96 -21.12 12.00
C PRO A 86 7.81 -21.58 12.90
N LYS A 87 7.41 -22.86 12.84
CA LYS A 87 6.40 -23.43 13.75
C LYS A 87 6.73 -23.23 15.23
N THR A 88 8.02 -23.07 15.59
CA THR A 88 8.48 -22.74 16.95
C THR A 88 8.10 -21.33 17.40
N SER A 89 7.83 -20.41 16.46
CA SER A 89 7.31 -19.07 16.74
C SER A 89 5.80 -19.07 17.02
N PHE A 90 5.15 -20.23 17.07
CA PHE A 90 3.75 -20.41 17.44
C PHE A 90 3.69 -21.21 18.74
N SER A 91 2.71 -20.93 19.60
CA SER A 91 2.44 -21.82 20.73
C SER A 91 1.97 -23.19 20.23
N LYS A 92 2.09 -24.25 21.05
CA LYS A 92 1.66 -25.61 20.66
C LYS A 92 0.24 -25.64 20.09
N ARG A 93 -0.70 -24.90 20.71
CA ARG A 93 -2.08 -24.74 20.25
C ARG A 93 -2.14 -23.98 18.91
N GLN A 94 -1.49 -22.82 18.82
CA GLN A 94 -1.50 -21.99 17.61
C GLN A 94 -0.81 -22.67 16.42
N ALA A 95 0.16 -23.55 16.65
CA ALA A 95 0.84 -24.31 15.61
C ALA A 95 -0.08 -25.34 14.93
N GLN A 96 -1.07 -25.88 15.66
CA GLN A 96 -2.00 -26.90 15.17
C GLN A 96 -3.24 -26.33 14.46
N LEU A 97 -3.65 -25.10 14.77
CA LEU A 97 -4.79 -24.45 14.11
C LEU A 97 -4.50 -24.19 12.62
N LEU A 98 -5.50 -24.27 11.73
CA LEU A 98 -5.30 -23.81 10.35
C LEU A 98 -4.92 -22.32 10.33
N ASP A 99 -5.67 -21.51 11.08
CA ASP A 99 -5.49 -20.06 11.18
C ASP A 99 -4.68 -19.65 12.42
N GLY A 100 -3.46 -20.18 12.53
CA GLY A 100 -2.58 -19.92 13.67
C GLY A 100 -2.01 -18.49 13.69
N LYS A 101 -1.98 -17.87 14.88
CA LYS A 101 -1.30 -16.59 15.14
C LYS A 101 0.09 -16.85 15.77
N CYS A 102 1.13 -16.14 15.33
CA CYS A 102 2.46 -16.26 15.93
C CYS A 102 2.48 -15.66 17.36
N ALA A 103 3.41 -16.12 18.19
CA ALA A 103 3.50 -15.73 19.60
C ALA A 103 3.63 -14.21 19.79
N ALA A 104 4.39 -13.53 18.92
CA ALA A 104 4.53 -12.08 18.96
C ALA A 104 3.20 -11.36 18.71
N CYS A 105 2.43 -11.80 17.72
CA CYS A 105 1.11 -11.25 17.43
C CYS A 105 0.11 -11.56 18.55
N VAL A 106 0.15 -12.76 19.14
CA VAL A 106 -0.69 -13.11 20.30
C VAL A 106 -0.39 -12.18 21.48
N GLN A 107 0.89 -11.97 21.83
CA GLN A 107 1.28 -11.05 22.90
C GLN A 107 0.88 -9.60 22.63
N GLN A 108 0.92 -9.15 21.37
CA GLN A 108 0.44 -7.82 21.00
C GLN A 108 -1.07 -7.69 21.19
N LEU A 109 -1.83 -8.72 20.79
CA LEU A 109 -3.28 -8.75 20.99
C LEU A 109 -3.65 -8.82 22.48
N GLU A 110 -2.94 -9.63 23.27
CA GLU A 110 -3.12 -9.70 24.73
C GLU A 110 -2.81 -8.36 25.40
N ARG A 111 -1.74 -7.67 25.00
CA ARG A 111 -1.43 -6.31 25.49
C ARG A 111 -2.52 -5.30 25.13
N ALA A 112 -3.02 -5.35 23.89
CA ALA A 112 -4.10 -4.47 23.44
C ALA A 112 -5.42 -4.75 24.18
N ALA A 113 -5.74 -6.03 24.41
CA ALA A 113 -6.89 -6.46 25.19
C ALA A 113 -6.76 -6.05 26.67
N ALA A 114 -5.57 -6.18 27.27
CA ALA A 114 -5.32 -5.75 28.64
C ALA A 114 -5.42 -4.21 28.81
N ALA A 115 -4.89 -3.45 27.86
CA ALA A 115 -5.04 -1.99 27.83
C ALA A 115 -6.51 -1.58 27.69
N SER A 116 -7.26 -2.28 26.83
CA SER A 116 -8.72 -2.09 26.68
C SER A 116 -9.46 -2.47 27.96
N SER A 117 -9.06 -3.55 28.63
CA SER A 117 -9.68 -4.02 29.87
C SER A 117 -9.38 -3.10 31.06
N THR A 118 -8.25 -2.38 31.05
CA THR A 118 -7.94 -1.38 32.09
C THR A 118 -8.80 -0.12 31.90
N LEU A 119 -9.07 0.27 30.64
CA LEU A 119 -10.06 1.32 30.32
C LEU A 119 -11.48 0.89 30.71
N VAL A 120 -11.82 -0.39 30.55
CA VAL A 120 -13.14 -0.93 30.94
C VAL A 120 -13.26 -1.10 32.46
N ALA A 121 -12.22 -1.56 33.17
CA ALA A 121 -12.23 -1.76 34.63
C ALA A 121 -12.22 -0.43 35.42
N SER A 122 -11.55 0.60 34.89
CA SER A 122 -11.64 1.96 35.43
C SER A 122 -12.99 2.66 35.11
N ALA A 123 -13.72 2.17 34.10
CA ALA A 123 -15.07 2.63 33.76
C ALA A 123 -16.19 2.01 34.62
N PHE A 124 -15.92 0.93 35.37
CA PHE A 124 -16.93 0.31 36.26
C PHE A 124 -17.10 1.01 37.62
N ALA A 125 -16.28 2.02 37.94
CA ALA A 125 -16.28 2.67 39.25
C ALA A 125 -17.08 4.00 39.32
N LEU A 126 -17.66 4.48 38.21
CA LEU A 126 -18.44 5.73 38.19
C LEU A 126 -19.76 5.60 37.39
N PRO A 127 -20.89 6.22 37.83
CA PRO A 127 -22.22 6.03 37.22
C PRO A 127 -22.43 6.76 35.87
N SER A 128 -21.35 7.20 35.22
CA SER A 128 -21.39 8.12 34.08
C SER A 128 -20.25 7.85 33.09
N TYR A 129 -20.31 6.73 32.38
CA TYR A 129 -19.54 6.53 31.15
C TYR A 129 -20.47 6.13 30.01
N LEU A 130 -21.02 7.14 29.34
CA LEU A 130 -21.44 7.02 27.94
C LEU A 130 -20.19 6.71 27.12
N TRP A 131 -20.30 5.74 26.21
CA TRP A 131 -19.31 5.55 25.15
C TRP A 131 -18.99 6.89 24.48
N THR A 132 -17.70 7.23 24.36
CA THR A 132 -17.28 8.38 23.57
C THR A 132 -17.20 7.95 22.11
N PHE A 133 -18.07 8.51 21.29
CA PHE A 133 -18.08 8.27 19.85
C PHE A 133 -17.29 9.35 19.14
N ASP A 134 -16.02 9.54 19.46
CA ASP A 134 -15.19 10.64 18.94
C ASP A 134 -14.39 10.26 17.70
N SER A 135 -14.41 8.99 17.29
CA SER A 135 -13.59 8.45 16.21
C SER A 135 -14.39 8.32 14.92
N TYR A 136 -13.75 8.58 13.78
CA TYR A 136 -14.33 8.36 12.47
C TYR A 136 -13.64 7.21 11.74
N TYR A 137 -14.40 6.40 11.02
CA TYR A 137 -13.90 5.29 10.23
C TYR A 137 -14.50 5.31 8.84
N ARG A 138 -13.68 4.94 7.84
CA ARG A 138 -14.10 4.71 6.46
C ARG A 138 -14.24 3.22 6.19
N VAL A 139 -15.31 2.85 5.49
CA VAL A 139 -15.47 1.51 4.92
C VAL A 139 -14.59 1.36 3.68
N CYS A 140 -13.60 0.48 3.72
CA CYS A 140 -12.64 0.29 2.62
C CYS A 140 -12.78 -1.05 1.91
N HIS A 141 -13.62 -1.96 2.41
CA HIS A 141 -13.77 -3.29 1.85
C HIS A 141 -15.13 -3.50 1.17
N ARG A 142 -15.10 -3.90 -0.10
CA ARG A 142 -16.29 -4.27 -0.88
C ARG A 142 -16.68 -5.71 -0.56
N GLY A 143 -17.54 -5.89 0.45
CA GLY A 143 -18.18 -7.18 0.70
C GLY A 143 -19.16 -7.58 -0.41
N LYS A 144 -19.72 -8.79 -0.33
CA LYS A 144 -20.75 -9.28 -1.28
C LYS A 144 -21.98 -8.36 -1.36
N SER A 145 -22.29 -7.67 -0.28
CA SER A 145 -23.38 -6.70 -0.15
C SER A 145 -22.95 -5.26 -0.44
N GLY A 146 -21.76 -5.05 -1.02
CA GLY A 146 -21.26 -3.71 -1.37
C GLY A 146 -20.75 -2.90 -0.18
N GLY A 147 -20.48 -3.52 0.97
CA GLY A 147 -20.03 -2.84 2.18
C GLY A 147 -19.62 -3.78 3.31
N VAL A 148 -19.58 -3.26 4.54
CA VAL A 148 -19.19 -3.99 5.75
C VAL A 148 -20.40 -4.28 6.63
N ALA A 149 -20.50 -5.52 7.11
CA ALA A 149 -21.61 -5.98 7.94
C ALA A 149 -21.56 -5.37 9.35
N VAL A 150 -22.70 -4.86 9.78
CA VAL A 150 -22.96 -4.39 11.15
C VAL A 150 -23.56 -5.54 11.95
N ARG A 151 -23.08 -5.73 13.18
CA ARG A 151 -23.29 -6.91 14.02
C ARG A 151 -24.00 -6.54 15.30
N PHE A 152 -24.79 -7.46 15.82
CA PHE A 152 -25.57 -7.26 17.04
C PHE A 152 -24.71 -7.27 18.32
N LYS A 153 -23.57 -7.97 18.32
CA LYS A 153 -22.64 -8.05 19.46
C LYS A 153 -21.21 -7.73 19.04
N ASN A 154 -20.35 -7.48 20.03
CA ASN A 154 -18.90 -7.40 19.88
C ASN A 154 -18.28 -8.79 19.58
N ASN A 155 -18.72 -9.42 18.49
CA ASN A 155 -18.24 -10.70 17.99
C ASN A 155 -18.48 -10.77 16.47
N ILE A 156 -17.44 -11.09 15.70
CA ILE A 156 -17.51 -11.17 14.23
C ILE A 156 -18.49 -12.25 13.71
N ALA A 157 -18.75 -13.29 14.52
CA ALA A 157 -19.71 -14.35 14.22
C ALA A 157 -21.16 -14.00 14.63
N SER A 158 -21.40 -12.84 15.24
CA SER A 158 -22.74 -12.41 15.64
C SER A 158 -23.66 -12.18 14.43
N PRO A 159 -25.00 -12.30 14.57
CA PRO A 159 -25.94 -11.97 13.51
C PRO A 159 -25.71 -10.58 12.92
N VAL A 160 -25.94 -10.46 11.60
CA VAL A 160 -25.83 -9.20 10.86
C VAL A 160 -27.14 -8.42 11.01
N LEU A 161 -27.03 -7.17 11.47
CA LEU A 161 -28.14 -6.22 11.54
C LEU A 161 -28.35 -5.46 10.23
N GLY A 162 -27.27 -5.24 9.48
CA GLY A 162 -27.28 -4.46 8.26
C GLY A 162 -25.87 -4.27 7.72
N HIS A 163 -25.69 -3.27 6.85
CA HIS A 163 -24.41 -2.99 6.22
C HIS A 163 -24.15 -1.49 6.15
N VAL A 164 -22.88 -1.11 6.32
CA VAL A 164 -22.41 0.23 5.95
C VAL A 164 -21.80 0.13 4.55
N PRO A 165 -22.27 0.91 3.56
CA PRO A 165 -21.77 0.85 2.19
C PRO A 165 -20.29 1.20 2.07
N LEU A 166 -19.65 0.70 1.01
CA LEU A 166 -18.26 1.03 0.66
C LEU A 166 -18.06 2.55 0.54
N GLY A 167 -16.90 3.03 0.99
CA GLY A 167 -16.49 4.43 0.92
C GLY A 167 -17.13 5.36 1.94
N ARG A 168 -18.17 4.92 2.65
CA ARG A 168 -18.86 5.72 3.66
C ARG A 168 -18.03 5.90 4.92
N VAL A 169 -18.11 7.10 5.47
CA VAL A 169 -17.51 7.48 6.75
C VAL A 169 -18.60 7.55 7.82
N PHE A 170 -18.32 6.99 8.98
CA PHE A 170 -19.24 7.01 10.11
C PHE A 170 -18.50 7.26 11.42
N ARG A 171 -19.25 7.74 12.40
CA ARG A 171 -18.77 8.02 13.75
C ARG A 171 -18.96 6.80 14.65
N ALA A 172 -17.92 6.45 15.39
CA ALA A 172 -17.87 5.27 16.23
C ALA A 172 -16.96 5.48 17.44
N THR A 173 -16.94 4.50 18.33
CA THR A 173 -15.95 4.43 19.41
C THR A 173 -14.56 4.17 18.86
N THR A 174 -13.54 4.35 19.69
CA THR A 174 -12.22 3.77 19.46
C THR A 174 -12.29 2.24 19.31
N ARG A 175 -11.20 1.62 18.81
CA ARG A 175 -11.13 0.17 18.59
C ARG A 175 -11.22 -0.58 19.93
N ILE A 176 -12.15 -1.53 20.00
CA ILE A 176 -12.38 -2.41 21.14
C ILE A 176 -12.07 -3.84 20.70
N TYR A 177 -11.24 -4.54 21.47
CA TYR A 177 -10.89 -5.93 21.18
C TYR A 177 -11.85 -6.87 21.92
N ASN A 178 -12.44 -7.82 21.20
CA ASN A 178 -13.24 -8.87 21.83
C ASN A 178 -12.36 -9.95 22.49
N GLU A 179 -12.99 -10.95 23.11
CA GLU A 179 -12.31 -12.07 23.78
C GLU A 179 -11.43 -12.91 22.83
N GLN A 180 -11.72 -12.88 21.53
CA GLN A 180 -10.96 -13.56 20.48
C GLN A 180 -9.79 -12.69 19.95
N GLY A 181 -9.68 -11.45 20.42
CA GLY A 181 -8.69 -10.46 20.01
C GLY A 181 -9.02 -9.79 18.67
N ASP A 182 -10.27 -9.85 18.22
CA ASP A 182 -10.70 -9.18 16.99
C ASP A 182 -11.08 -7.71 17.30
N PRO A 183 -10.52 -6.73 16.56
CA PRO A 183 -10.86 -5.33 16.73
C PRO A 183 -12.23 -5.02 16.12
N MET A 184 -13.12 -4.45 16.92
CA MET A 184 -14.44 -3.95 16.51
C MET A 184 -14.65 -2.52 17.01
N VAL A 185 -15.56 -1.79 16.38
CA VAL A 185 -16.00 -0.46 16.81
C VAL A 185 -17.50 -0.44 16.99
N ARG A 186 -17.99 0.34 17.95
CA ARG A 186 -19.42 0.53 18.18
C ARG A 186 -19.90 1.81 17.51
N LEU A 187 -21.01 1.75 16.78
CA LEU A 187 -21.61 2.91 16.11
C LEU A 187 -22.37 3.81 17.10
N GLU A 188 -22.26 5.14 16.91
CA GLU A 188 -22.96 6.15 17.73
C GLU A 188 -24.48 6.09 17.55
N THR A 189 -24.94 5.79 16.34
CA THR A 189 -26.37 5.69 16.02
C THR A 189 -26.54 4.70 14.87
N PRO A 190 -27.46 3.72 14.98
CA PRO A 190 -27.75 2.79 13.89
C PRO A 190 -28.65 3.46 12.84
N GLN A 191 -28.21 4.57 12.23
CA GLN A 191 -28.77 4.98 10.95
C GLN A 191 -28.18 4.07 9.87
N LEU A 192 -28.59 2.81 9.90
CA LEU A 192 -28.31 1.86 8.83
C LEU A 192 -29.12 2.32 7.62
N PRO A 193 -28.49 2.67 6.48
CA PRO A 193 -29.23 2.92 5.26
C PRO A 193 -29.96 1.63 4.89
N SER A 194 -31.29 1.65 5.05
CA SER A 194 -32.25 0.60 4.70
C SER A 194 -31.73 -0.83 4.89
N ALA A 195 -31.80 -1.35 6.11
CA ALA A 195 -31.69 -2.78 6.33
C ALA A 195 -32.80 -3.47 5.51
N VAL A 196 -32.40 -4.27 4.52
CA VAL A 196 -33.25 -5.37 4.01
C VAL A 196 -33.35 -6.36 5.18
N VAL A 197 -34.28 -6.09 6.08
CA VAL A 197 -34.80 -7.09 7.01
C VAL A 197 -35.34 -8.18 6.10
N ARG A 198 -34.65 -9.33 6.03
CA ARG A 198 -35.29 -10.53 5.46
C ARG A 198 -36.47 -10.81 6.38
N ASP A 199 -37.63 -10.65 5.78
CA ASP A 199 -38.96 -10.73 6.35
C ASP A 199 -39.29 -12.18 6.71
N GLU A 200 -38.55 -12.77 7.67
CA GLU A 200 -38.86 -14.05 8.28
C GLU A 200 -38.31 -14.02 9.71
N ASP A 201 -39.01 -13.34 10.62
CA ASP A 201 -39.43 -13.94 11.88
C ASP A 201 -40.30 -12.99 12.70
N LYS A 202 -41.29 -13.60 13.34
CA LYS A 202 -42.47 -13.02 13.97
C LYS A 202 -42.16 -11.86 14.92
N ALA A 203 -43.05 -10.88 14.90
CA ALA A 203 -43.20 -9.86 15.91
C ALA A 203 -43.31 -10.49 17.31
N GLU A 204 -42.26 -10.34 18.11
CA GLU A 204 -42.33 -10.37 19.57
C GLU A 204 -41.69 -9.09 20.11
N ASP A 205 -42.26 -8.61 21.22
CA ASP A 205 -42.05 -7.38 22.00
C ASP A 205 -40.60 -7.05 22.47
N GLY A 206 -39.57 -7.52 21.75
CA GLY A 206 -38.14 -7.30 22.04
C GLY A 206 -37.41 -6.35 21.08
N VAL A 207 -38.00 -5.99 19.93
CA VAL A 207 -37.32 -5.29 18.82
C VAL A 207 -36.74 -3.93 19.22
N GLU A 208 -37.36 -3.19 20.14
CA GLU A 208 -36.87 -1.88 20.59
C GLU A 208 -35.63 -1.95 21.49
N ARG A 209 -35.39 -3.07 22.20
CA ARG A 209 -34.18 -3.23 23.03
C ARG A 209 -32.96 -3.65 22.22
N HIS A 210 -33.15 -4.18 21.02
CA HIS A 210 -32.08 -4.77 20.20
C HIS A 210 -31.35 -3.77 19.28
N LEU A 211 -31.87 -2.57 19.10
CA LEU A 211 -31.19 -1.49 18.35
C LEU A 211 -30.13 -0.74 19.17
N LYS A 212 -29.93 -1.09 20.45
CA LYS A 212 -29.00 -0.35 21.33
C LYS A 212 -27.52 -0.55 20.99
N GLU A 213 -27.17 -1.65 20.32
CA GLU A 213 -25.76 -1.99 20.08
C GLU A 213 -25.52 -2.42 18.64
N ALA A 214 -24.73 -1.63 17.92
CA ALA A 214 -24.36 -1.88 16.53
C ALA A 214 -22.83 -1.89 16.42
N TRP A 215 -22.26 -3.05 16.06
CA TRP A 215 -20.83 -3.30 16.08
C TRP A 215 -20.30 -3.55 14.68
N VAL A 216 -19.17 -2.96 14.34
CA VAL A 216 -18.54 -3.14 13.02
C VAL A 216 -17.15 -3.72 13.19
N PRO A 217 -16.83 -4.87 12.57
CA PRO A 217 -15.50 -5.43 12.62
C PRO A 217 -14.52 -4.54 11.84
N CYS A 218 -13.36 -4.24 12.43
CA CYS A 218 -12.31 -3.50 11.74
C CYS A 218 -11.57 -4.39 10.72
N ARG A 219 -11.59 -5.71 10.92
CA ARG A 219 -10.97 -6.70 10.04
C ARG A 219 -11.89 -7.91 9.82
N SER A 220 -11.77 -8.56 8.66
CA SER A 220 -12.52 -9.78 8.34
C SER A 220 -11.94 -11.00 9.08
N ILE A 221 -12.64 -12.14 9.04
CA ILE A 221 -12.11 -13.43 9.54
C ILE A 221 -10.84 -13.83 8.77
N ARG A 222 -10.70 -13.37 7.52
CA ARG A 222 -9.50 -13.54 6.69
C ARG A 222 -8.46 -12.45 6.91
N ASN A 223 -8.65 -11.60 7.92
CA ASN A 223 -7.82 -10.45 8.26
C ASN A 223 -7.71 -9.36 7.17
N GLU A 224 -8.69 -9.28 6.27
CA GLU A 224 -8.80 -8.15 5.35
C GLU A 224 -9.19 -6.89 6.14
N VAL A 225 -8.57 -5.75 5.84
CA VAL A 225 -8.94 -4.47 6.48
C VAL A 225 -10.30 -4.04 5.96
N LEU A 226 -11.26 -3.94 6.87
CA LEU A 226 -12.63 -3.54 6.57
C LEU A 226 -12.83 -2.05 6.80
N LEU A 227 -12.19 -1.54 7.86
CA LEU A 227 -12.29 -0.15 8.31
C LEU A 227 -10.91 0.50 8.42
N GLU A 228 -10.78 1.70 7.88
CA GLU A 228 -9.62 2.57 8.06
C GLU A 228 -9.99 3.79 8.91
N PRO A 229 -9.10 4.25 9.81
CA PRO A 229 -9.32 5.49 10.54
C PRO A 229 -9.49 6.67 9.57
N HIS A 230 -10.41 7.56 9.88
CA HIS A 230 -10.66 8.78 9.13
C HIS A 230 -10.48 9.99 10.04
N ARG A 231 -9.99 11.12 9.50
CA ARG A 231 -9.79 12.36 10.29
C ARG A 231 -11.10 13.03 10.70
N GLY A 232 -12.21 12.61 10.11
CA GLY A 232 -13.54 13.18 10.37
C GLY A 232 -13.74 14.56 9.73
N PRO A 233 -14.82 15.26 10.10
CA PRO A 233 -15.05 16.63 9.69
C PRO A 233 -14.00 17.55 10.31
N PHE A 234 -13.66 18.63 9.60
CA PHE A 234 -12.77 19.66 10.11
C PHE A 234 -13.20 21.03 9.63
N LEU A 235 -12.86 22.05 10.41
CA LEU A 235 -12.88 23.45 10.00
C LEU A 235 -11.42 23.92 10.02
N ALA A 236 -10.91 24.37 8.87
CA ALA A 236 -9.55 24.87 8.78
C ALA A 236 -9.46 26.19 9.56
N SER A 237 -9.06 26.12 10.83
CA SER A 237 -8.97 27.29 11.71
C SER A 237 -7.60 27.98 11.65
N GLN A 238 -6.55 27.30 11.18
CA GLN A 238 -5.17 27.82 11.19
C GLN A 238 -4.27 27.36 10.02
N THR A 239 -4.55 26.24 9.36
CA THR A 239 -3.76 25.75 8.22
C THR A 239 -4.68 25.30 7.09
N SER A 240 -4.60 26.03 5.97
CA SER A 240 -5.25 25.68 4.72
C SER A 240 -4.74 24.33 4.21
N ARG A 241 -5.65 23.42 3.87
CA ARG A 241 -5.29 22.12 3.29
C ARG A 241 -5.48 22.19 1.78
N PHE A 242 -4.50 21.71 1.04
CA PHE A 242 -4.54 21.71 -0.41
C PHE A 242 -4.83 20.31 -0.92
N PHE A 243 -5.64 20.24 -1.97
CA PHE A 243 -6.05 19.00 -2.58
C PHE A 243 -5.91 19.09 -4.09
N ARG A 244 -5.38 18.03 -4.70
CA ARG A 244 -5.27 17.88 -6.14
C ARG A 244 -6.42 17.01 -6.66
N CYS A 245 -7.10 17.48 -7.69
CA CYS A 245 -8.10 16.70 -8.41
C CYS A 245 -7.44 15.62 -9.26
N VAL A 246 -7.87 14.37 -9.07
CA VAL A 246 -7.29 13.20 -9.74
C VAL A 246 -8.27 12.48 -10.66
N ILE A 247 -9.44 13.06 -10.87
CA ILE A 247 -10.44 12.58 -11.83
C ILE A 247 -10.79 13.66 -12.84
N GLU A 248 -11.27 13.25 -13.99
CA GLU A 248 -11.90 14.17 -14.93
C GLU A 248 -13.34 14.49 -14.48
N GLY A 249 -13.74 15.76 -14.60
CA GLY A 249 -15.11 16.17 -14.32
C GLY A 249 -15.52 16.10 -12.84
N CYS A 250 -14.64 16.50 -11.92
CA CYS A 250 -15.00 16.62 -10.50
C CYS A 250 -16.11 17.66 -10.31
N LYS A 251 -17.31 17.19 -9.92
CA LYS A 251 -18.53 18.00 -9.85
C LYS A 251 -18.58 18.86 -8.59
N VAL A 252 -18.75 20.17 -8.77
CA VAL A 252 -18.88 21.17 -7.71
C VAL A 252 -20.36 21.48 -7.48
N ARG A 253 -20.76 21.66 -6.22
CA ARG A 253 -22.15 21.93 -5.82
C ARG A 253 -22.24 23.08 -4.84
N ALA A 254 -23.41 23.71 -4.75
CA ALA A 254 -23.65 24.83 -3.83
C ALA A 254 -23.69 24.41 -2.36
N THR A 255 -24.06 23.15 -2.10
CA THR A 255 -24.17 22.58 -0.76
C THR A 255 -23.62 21.16 -0.72
N ALA A 256 -23.37 20.67 0.50
CA ALA A 256 -22.90 19.31 0.77
C ALA A 256 -24.02 18.26 0.59
N ASP A 257 -24.61 18.19 -0.61
CA ASP A 257 -25.70 17.28 -0.95
C ASP A 257 -25.57 16.81 -2.40
N LEU A 258 -25.63 15.48 -2.62
CA LEU A 258 -25.53 14.88 -3.95
C LEU A 258 -26.73 15.19 -4.86
N THR A 259 -27.89 15.52 -4.28
CA THR A 259 -29.13 15.80 -5.02
C THR A 259 -29.13 17.18 -5.69
N ILE A 260 -28.26 18.08 -5.22
CA ILE A 260 -28.14 19.42 -5.75
C ILE A 260 -27.39 19.40 -7.08
N SER A 261 -27.90 20.22 -8.01
CA SER A 261 -27.30 20.41 -9.33
C SER A 261 -25.88 20.94 -9.23
N GLU A 262 -25.07 20.55 -10.20
CA GLU A 262 -23.69 21.00 -10.31
C GLU A 262 -23.62 22.50 -10.66
N LEU A 263 -22.79 23.23 -9.91
CA LEU A 263 -22.43 24.62 -10.18
C LEU A 263 -21.34 24.72 -11.25
N GLY A 264 -20.52 23.68 -11.37
CA GLY A 264 -19.37 23.65 -12.25
C GLY A 264 -18.45 22.49 -11.93
N TYR A 265 -17.19 22.63 -12.33
CA TYR A 265 -16.23 21.54 -12.28
C TYR A 265 -14.86 22.00 -11.78
N VAL A 266 -14.18 21.09 -11.06
CA VAL A 266 -12.74 21.14 -10.84
C VAL A 266 -12.09 20.22 -11.86
N LEU A 267 -11.08 20.72 -12.58
CA LEU A 267 -10.46 19.97 -13.67
C LEU A 267 -9.41 19.00 -13.13
N TYR A 268 -9.09 17.98 -13.92
CA TYR A 268 -8.01 17.06 -13.60
C TYR A 268 -6.68 17.84 -13.44
N GLY A 269 -5.96 17.58 -12.34
CA GLY A 269 -4.72 18.27 -12.00
C GLY A 269 -4.90 19.62 -11.30
N ASP A 270 -6.12 20.17 -11.21
CA ASP A 270 -6.36 21.39 -10.43
C ASP A 270 -6.04 21.15 -8.95
N VAL A 271 -5.37 22.13 -8.35
CA VAL A 271 -5.03 22.17 -6.94
C VAL A 271 -5.88 23.23 -6.26
N VAL A 272 -6.75 22.77 -5.37
CA VAL A 272 -7.75 23.59 -4.69
C VAL A 272 -7.47 23.61 -3.19
N GLU A 273 -7.65 24.77 -2.60
CA GLU A 273 -7.68 24.92 -1.15
C GLU A 273 -9.05 24.49 -0.60
N VAL A 274 -9.02 23.62 0.41
CA VAL A 274 -10.17 23.14 1.15
C VAL A 274 -10.16 23.74 2.55
N VAL A 275 -11.25 24.42 2.88
CA VAL A 275 -11.41 25.18 4.12
C VAL A 275 -12.24 24.44 5.16
N GLU A 276 -13.00 23.43 4.75
CA GLU A 276 -13.89 22.69 5.62
C GLU A 276 -14.17 21.30 5.03
N ALA A 277 -14.37 20.31 5.90
CA ALA A 277 -14.92 19.02 5.53
C ALA A 277 -16.08 18.66 6.45
N VAL A 278 -17.14 18.11 5.84
CA VAL A 278 -18.31 17.61 6.55
C VAL A 278 -18.59 16.17 6.13
N VAL A 279 -19.14 15.39 7.06
CA VAL A 279 -19.63 14.04 6.79
C VAL A 279 -21.14 14.12 6.76
N ALA A 280 -21.74 13.89 5.59
CA ALA A 280 -23.19 13.88 5.42
C ALA A 280 -23.82 12.69 6.17
N PRO A 281 -25.13 12.73 6.48
CA PRO A 281 -25.81 11.66 7.21
C PRO A 281 -25.69 10.26 6.57
N ASP A 282 -25.57 10.21 5.23
CA ASP A 282 -25.38 8.96 4.49
C ASP A 282 -23.91 8.47 4.46
N GLY A 283 -23.01 9.21 5.11
CA GLY A 283 -21.58 8.93 5.24
C GLY A 283 -20.72 9.45 4.08
N VAL A 284 -21.27 10.21 3.13
CA VAL A 284 -20.45 10.87 2.09
C VAL A 284 -19.68 12.03 2.70
N VAL A 285 -18.40 12.13 2.35
CA VAL A 285 -17.56 13.25 2.79
C VAL A 285 -17.56 14.33 1.72
N PHE A 286 -17.95 15.53 2.13
CA PHE A 286 -17.90 16.73 1.30
C PHE A 286 -16.80 17.66 1.79
N LEU A 287 -16.09 18.24 0.83
CA LEU A 287 -15.01 19.19 1.04
C LEU A 287 -15.45 20.55 0.51
N ARG A 288 -15.45 21.57 1.35
CA ARG A 288 -15.73 22.95 0.96
C ARG A 288 -14.47 23.57 0.38
N LEU A 289 -14.57 24.04 -0.85
CA LEU A 289 -13.53 24.79 -1.53
C LEU A 289 -13.50 26.23 -0.99
N HIS A 290 -12.32 26.86 -1.01
CA HIS A 290 -12.20 28.27 -0.69
C HIS A 290 -13.03 29.14 -1.65
N ASP A 291 -13.66 30.19 -1.13
CA ASP A 291 -14.58 31.10 -1.83
C ASP A 291 -13.94 31.91 -2.98
N ARG A 292 -12.64 31.70 -3.26
CA ARG A 292 -11.93 32.37 -4.37
C ARG A 292 -12.11 31.66 -5.71
N TYR A 293 -12.66 30.44 -5.68
CA TYR A 293 -12.77 29.58 -6.86
C TYR A 293 -14.15 29.63 -7.52
N PHE A 294 -15.18 29.97 -6.76
CA PHE A 294 -16.58 29.99 -7.17
C PHE A 294 -17.30 31.12 -6.43
N ASP A 295 -18.34 31.67 -7.05
CA ASP A 295 -19.17 32.71 -6.45
C ASP A 295 -20.09 32.10 -5.38
N GLY A 296 -19.58 32.06 -4.15
CA GLY A 296 -20.27 31.50 -2.98
C GLY A 296 -19.77 30.10 -2.58
N PRO A 297 -20.49 29.43 -1.65
CA PRO A 297 -20.07 28.12 -1.14
C PRO A 297 -20.00 27.07 -2.25
N ALA A 298 -18.86 26.40 -2.34
CA ALA A 298 -18.61 25.36 -3.33
C ALA A 298 -18.13 24.08 -2.64
N TRP A 299 -18.82 22.97 -2.91
CA TRP A 299 -18.59 21.68 -2.29
C TRP A 299 -18.30 20.62 -3.33
N VAL A 300 -17.34 19.76 -3.03
CA VAL A 300 -16.98 18.59 -3.83
C VAL A 300 -16.96 17.35 -2.96
N VAL A 301 -17.14 16.18 -3.56
CA VAL A 301 -16.97 14.92 -2.83
C VAL A 301 -15.49 14.59 -2.69
N GLU A 302 -15.08 14.11 -1.52
CA GLU A 302 -13.70 13.65 -1.31
C GLU A 302 -13.37 12.40 -2.15
N ARG A 303 -14.36 11.48 -2.25
CA ARG A 303 -14.27 10.23 -2.98
C ARG A 303 -15.54 9.95 -3.76
N SER A 304 -15.43 9.15 -4.82
CA SER A 304 -16.56 8.65 -5.59
C SER A 304 -17.39 7.66 -4.75
N LEU A 305 -18.58 7.33 -5.23
CA LEU A 305 -19.43 6.31 -4.59
C LEU A 305 -18.78 4.91 -4.61
N ASP A 306 -17.87 4.67 -5.55
CA ASP A 306 -17.06 3.45 -5.63
C ASP A 306 -15.78 3.53 -4.78
N ASN A 307 -15.66 4.56 -3.93
CA ASN A 307 -14.52 4.79 -3.03
C ASN A 307 -13.19 5.11 -3.73
N GLU A 308 -13.25 5.56 -4.99
CA GLU A 308 -12.09 6.09 -5.69
C GLU A 308 -11.81 7.52 -5.21
N SER A 309 -10.54 7.85 -5.00
CA SER A 309 -10.17 9.22 -4.64
C SER A 309 -10.57 10.19 -5.74
N VAL A 310 -11.30 11.24 -5.37
CA VAL A 310 -11.63 12.36 -6.27
C VAL A 310 -10.61 13.47 -6.09
N LEU A 311 -10.32 13.76 -4.82
CA LEU A 311 -9.31 14.70 -4.39
C LEU A 311 -8.25 13.99 -3.54
N ASN A 312 -6.97 14.20 -3.83
CA ASN A 312 -5.86 13.75 -2.99
C ASN A 312 -5.26 14.95 -2.26
N GLU A 313 -5.06 14.84 -0.96
CA GLU A 313 -4.35 15.85 -0.19
C GLU A 313 -2.92 15.98 -0.71
N VAL A 314 -2.48 17.22 -0.92
CA VAL A 314 -1.13 17.58 -1.34
C VAL A 314 -0.56 18.62 -0.37
N GLU A 315 0.77 18.71 -0.33
CA GLU A 315 1.43 19.76 0.44
C GLU A 315 0.95 21.15 -0.02
N GLY A 316 1.03 22.14 0.86
CA GLY A 316 0.68 23.53 0.56
C GLY A 316 1.85 24.35 0.03
N SER A 317 1.65 25.67 -0.04
CA SER A 317 2.74 26.58 -0.39
C SER A 317 3.74 26.68 0.77
N TRP A 318 5.03 26.68 0.48
CA TRP A 318 6.10 26.90 1.46
C TRP A 318 7.29 27.62 0.81
N SER A 319 8.07 28.30 1.64
CA SER A 319 9.28 29.01 1.22
C SER A 319 10.37 28.82 2.27
N LEU A 320 11.64 28.77 1.87
CA LEU A 320 12.77 28.74 2.81
C LEU A 320 12.81 29.95 3.77
N SER A 321 12.08 31.03 3.47
CA SER A 321 11.96 32.19 4.35
C SER A 321 10.97 32.02 5.51
N SER A 322 10.10 31.01 5.49
CA SER A 322 9.21 30.69 6.62
C SER A 322 9.90 29.71 7.58
N ALA A 323 10.33 30.21 8.73
CA ALA A 323 11.08 29.49 9.74
C ALA A 323 10.26 28.37 10.41
N SER A 324 10.57 27.11 10.09
CA SER A 324 10.61 26.00 11.06
C SER A 324 11.27 24.73 10.51
N ASP A 325 11.37 24.51 9.20
CA ASP A 325 12.06 23.36 8.61
C ASP A 325 12.66 23.71 7.24
N SER A 326 13.86 24.31 7.23
CA SER A 326 14.52 24.72 5.99
C SER A 326 15.20 23.52 5.29
N LYS A 327 14.41 22.66 4.63
CA LYS A 327 14.96 21.59 3.80
C LYS A 327 14.83 22.00 2.33
N MET A 328 15.98 22.25 1.69
CA MET A 328 16.05 22.29 0.23
C MET A 328 15.64 20.91 -0.27
N GLU A 329 14.57 20.83 -1.04
CA GLU A 329 14.01 19.56 -1.48
C GLU A 329 14.58 19.17 -2.84
N THR A 330 14.85 17.89 -3.06
CA THR A 330 15.30 17.42 -4.36
C THR A 330 14.12 16.84 -5.14
N TYR A 331 13.93 17.29 -6.37
CA TYR A 331 12.91 16.80 -7.29
C TYR A 331 13.55 16.18 -8.52
N ARG A 332 12.91 15.16 -9.07
CA ARG A 332 13.30 14.50 -10.31
C ARG A 332 12.28 14.82 -11.40
N CYS A 333 12.77 15.24 -12.57
CA CYS A 333 11.93 15.33 -13.76
C CYS A 333 11.56 13.92 -14.25
N VAL A 334 10.27 13.66 -14.43
CA VAL A 334 9.76 12.35 -14.91
C VAL A 334 9.06 12.43 -16.26
N GLN A 335 9.02 13.63 -16.87
CA GLN A 335 8.40 13.83 -18.16
C GLN A 335 9.39 13.53 -19.30
N ASP A 336 9.03 12.61 -20.20
CA ASP A 336 9.90 12.19 -21.32
C ASP A 336 10.35 13.35 -22.21
N SER A 337 9.46 14.31 -22.49
CA SER A 337 9.78 15.51 -23.28
C SER A 337 10.60 16.57 -22.50
N GLY A 338 10.97 16.28 -21.25
CA GLY A 338 11.49 17.24 -20.30
C GLY A 338 10.43 18.22 -19.78
N ALA A 339 10.70 18.78 -18.60
CA ALA A 339 9.82 19.71 -17.89
C ALA A 339 10.12 21.16 -18.32
N PRO A 340 9.13 21.95 -18.76
CA PRO A 340 9.34 23.33 -19.19
C PRO A 340 9.70 24.24 -18.01
N VAL A 341 10.79 25.01 -18.17
CA VAL A 341 11.24 26.02 -17.22
C VAL A 341 10.74 27.39 -17.65
N ARG A 342 10.28 28.20 -16.70
CA ARG A 342 9.69 29.52 -16.91
C ARG A 342 10.35 30.55 -15.99
N THR A 343 10.33 31.81 -16.40
CA THR A 343 10.79 32.94 -15.57
C THR A 343 9.74 33.41 -14.58
N GLN A 344 8.48 33.01 -14.77
CA GLN A 344 7.36 33.32 -13.89
C GLN A 344 6.53 32.06 -13.63
N PRO A 345 5.92 31.92 -12.44
CA PRO A 345 5.12 30.76 -12.07
C PRO A 345 3.70 30.85 -12.67
N GLU A 346 3.62 30.99 -13.99
CA GLU A 346 2.36 31.11 -14.71
C GLU A 346 2.36 30.21 -15.94
N LEU A 347 1.21 29.64 -16.28
CA LEU A 347 1.07 28.80 -17.49
C LEU A 347 1.20 29.61 -18.78
N THR A 348 0.86 30.90 -18.74
CA THR A 348 0.87 31.87 -19.84
C THR A 348 2.28 32.36 -20.19
N ALA A 349 3.19 32.38 -19.22
CA ALA A 349 4.59 32.73 -19.47
C ALA A 349 5.19 31.73 -20.46
N PRO A 350 5.99 32.12 -21.47
CA PRO A 350 6.64 31.18 -22.37
C PRO A 350 7.76 30.39 -21.66
N PRO A 351 8.03 29.15 -22.06
CA PRO A 351 9.15 28.40 -21.51
C PRO A 351 10.48 28.96 -22.03
N VAL A 352 11.44 29.19 -21.13
CA VAL A 352 12.80 29.64 -21.45
C VAL A 352 13.80 28.50 -21.59
N GLY A 353 13.41 27.30 -21.15
CA GLY A 353 14.25 26.10 -21.20
C GLY A 353 13.48 24.85 -20.83
N ARG A 354 14.19 23.72 -20.74
CA ARG A 354 13.62 22.43 -20.29
C ARG A 354 14.59 21.69 -19.39
N ILE A 355 14.07 21.13 -18.30
CA ILE A 355 14.78 20.15 -17.48
C ILE A 355 14.61 18.77 -18.13
N PRO A 356 15.70 18.08 -18.52
CA PRO A 356 15.59 16.78 -19.19
C PRO A 356 15.04 15.70 -18.25
N CYS A 357 14.41 14.68 -18.84
CA CYS A 357 13.89 13.53 -18.09
C CYS A 357 15.00 12.88 -17.25
N GLY A 358 14.67 12.55 -16.00
CA GLY A 358 15.58 11.94 -15.04
C GLY A 358 16.50 12.91 -14.31
N ALA A 359 16.60 14.17 -14.73
CA ALA A 359 17.43 15.17 -14.06
C ALA A 359 16.91 15.49 -12.66
N LEU A 360 17.85 15.73 -11.75
CA LEU A 360 17.58 16.15 -10.38
C LEU A 360 17.76 17.66 -10.27
N VAL A 361 16.79 18.32 -9.66
CA VAL A 361 16.83 19.76 -9.38
C VAL A 361 16.55 20.00 -7.91
N SER A 362 17.11 21.07 -7.39
CA SER A 362 16.89 21.47 -6.02
C SER A 362 15.86 22.60 -5.96
N VAL A 363 14.83 22.39 -5.14
CA VAL A 363 13.68 23.27 -4.98
C VAL A 363 13.77 23.99 -3.64
N VAL A 364 13.51 25.28 -3.69
CA VAL A 364 13.67 26.23 -2.58
C VAL A 364 12.38 26.93 -2.19
N GLN A 365 11.36 26.78 -3.03
CA GLN A 365 10.05 27.36 -2.80
C GLN A 365 9.02 26.57 -3.60
N ARG A 366 7.86 26.38 -3.01
CA ARG A 366 6.70 25.75 -3.63
C ARG A 366 5.51 26.67 -3.46
N ILE A 367 4.80 26.96 -4.54
CA ILE A 367 3.63 27.83 -4.50
C ILE A 367 2.46 27.21 -5.24
N VAL A 368 1.26 27.44 -4.72
CA VAL A 368 -0.01 27.16 -5.39
C VAL A 368 -0.52 28.46 -6.00
N THR A 369 -0.65 28.48 -7.32
CA THR A 369 -0.99 29.70 -8.05
C THR A 369 -2.50 29.91 -8.17
N PRO A 370 -2.97 31.12 -8.51
CA PRO A 370 -4.39 31.36 -8.80
C PRO A 370 -4.95 30.49 -9.93
N GLN A 371 -4.09 30.04 -10.87
CA GLN A 371 -4.45 29.08 -11.92
C GLN A 371 -4.59 27.63 -11.40
N ARG A 372 -4.60 27.42 -10.07
CA ARG A 372 -4.77 26.11 -9.42
C ARG A 372 -3.66 25.13 -9.80
N GLN A 373 -2.45 25.62 -10.05
CA GLN A 373 -1.30 24.78 -10.37
C GLN A 373 -0.22 24.94 -9.32
N ILE A 374 0.63 23.93 -9.18
CA ILE A 374 1.79 24.01 -8.30
C ILE A 374 3.03 24.33 -9.13
N PHE A 375 3.74 25.37 -8.71
CA PHE A 375 5.04 25.74 -9.24
C PHE A 375 6.12 25.60 -8.19
N LEU A 376 7.28 25.14 -8.65
CA LEU A 376 8.48 24.91 -7.86
C LEU A 376 9.55 25.88 -8.34
N ARG A 377 10.11 26.68 -7.43
CA ARG A 377 11.27 27.52 -7.71
C ARG A 377 12.52 26.67 -7.61
N ILE A 378 13.27 26.58 -8.70
CA ILE A 378 14.51 25.81 -8.78
C ILE A 378 15.72 26.72 -8.54
N VAL A 379 16.80 26.14 -8.02
CA VAL A 379 18.11 26.77 -7.98
C VAL A 379 19.03 26.02 -8.93
N ASP A 380 19.70 26.75 -9.82
CA ASP A 380 20.69 26.20 -10.72
C ASP A 380 21.83 25.54 -9.93
N THR A 381 21.92 24.22 -9.99
CA THR A 381 23.01 23.43 -9.37
C THR A 381 24.22 23.26 -10.30
N GLY A 382 24.26 23.96 -11.44
CA GLY A 382 25.16 23.65 -12.56
C GLY A 382 25.91 24.82 -13.21
N ALA A 383 26.14 25.95 -12.54
CA ALA A 383 27.03 27.01 -13.05
C ALA A 383 28.41 26.96 -12.35
N SER A 384 29.31 26.08 -12.82
CA SER A 384 30.73 26.25 -12.54
C SER A 384 31.28 27.40 -13.39
N ASN A 385 31.85 28.42 -12.73
CA ASN A 385 32.82 29.36 -13.30
C ASN A 385 32.41 30.10 -14.57
N ALA A 386 31.64 31.18 -14.43
CA ALA A 386 31.85 32.37 -15.24
C ALA A 386 31.30 33.58 -14.47
N SER A 387 32.18 34.55 -14.24
CA SER A 387 31.84 35.88 -13.80
C SER A 387 30.78 36.49 -14.72
N ASP A 388 29.59 36.74 -14.19
CA ASP A 388 28.80 37.94 -14.51
C ASP A 388 27.67 38.07 -13.49
N GLU A 389 27.61 39.22 -12.82
CA GLU A 389 26.52 39.66 -11.93
C GLU A 389 25.21 39.92 -12.71
N SER A 390 24.81 38.99 -13.57
CA SER A 390 23.44 38.95 -14.06
C SER A 390 22.59 38.34 -12.96
N LYS A 391 21.60 39.10 -12.48
CA LYS A 391 20.58 38.64 -11.52
C LYS A 391 20.17 37.23 -11.94
N ALA A 392 20.41 36.23 -11.09
CA ALA A 392 19.93 34.88 -11.34
C ALA A 392 18.41 34.98 -11.53
N GLU A 393 17.96 34.91 -12.79
CA GLU A 393 16.54 35.01 -13.11
C GLU A 393 15.83 33.86 -12.40
N GLU A 394 14.73 34.18 -11.71
CA GLU A 394 13.99 33.18 -10.97
C GLU A 394 13.45 32.14 -11.94
N GLN A 395 13.90 30.90 -11.78
CA GLN A 395 13.46 29.79 -12.61
C GLN A 395 12.38 29.00 -11.88
N TRP A 396 11.30 28.72 -12.60
CA TRP A 396 10.12 28.03 -12.11
C TRP A 396 9.80 26.84 -13.01
N VAL A 397 9.43 25.72 -12.40
CA VAL A 397 8.94 24.52 -13.09
C VAL A 397 7.62 24.09 -12.47
N ILE A 398 6.73 23.52 -13.27
CA ILE A 398 5.46 23.00 -12.78
C ILE A 398 5.65 21.62 -12.14
N GLU A 399 5.01 21.35 -10.99
CA GLU A 399 5.07 20.03 -10.34
C GLU A 399 4.21 19.01 -11.09
N THR A 400 3.02 19.42 -11.52
CA THR A 400 1.99 18.60 -12.18
C THR A 400 1.40 19.36 -13.34
N SER A 401 0.99 18.70 -14.41
CA SER A 401 0.27 19.37 -15.51
C SER A 401 -1.14 18.82 -15.64
N THR A 402 -1.99 19.56 -16.35
CA THR A 402 -3.36 19.14 -16.68
C THR A 402 -3.42 17.87 -17.54
N CYS A 403 -2.31 17.43 -18.13
CA CYS A 403 -2.22 16.22 -18.94
C CYS A 403 -1.29 15.14 -18.36
N CYS A 404 -0.57 15.44 -17.27
CA CYS A 404 0.38 14.51 -16.66
C CYS A 404 0.29 14.60 -15.13
N ALA A 405 -0.01 13.46 -14.50
CA ALA A 405 -0.16 13.32 -13.05
C ALA A 405 1.05 13.84 -12.24
N SER A 406 2.26 13.77 -12.83
CA SER A 406 3.50 14.30 -12.27
C SER A 406 4.44 14.73 -13.41
N VAL A 407 4.94 15.96 -13.35
CA VAL A 407 6.05 16.46 -14.19
C VAL A 407 7.35 16.38 -13.40
N MET A 408 7.29 16.75 -12.12
CA MET A 408 8.37 16.66 -11.15
C MET A 408 7.93 15.80 -9.97
N THR A 409 8.80 14.90 -9.52
CA THR A 409 8.52 14.03 -8.37
C THR A 409 9.56 14.30 -7.28
N LYS A 410 9.09 14.58 -6.06
CA LYS A 410 9.94 14.73 -4.87
C LYS A 410 10.71 13.44 -4.63
N VAL A 411 12.03 13.55 -4.52
CA VAL A 411 12.91 12.43 -4.18
C VAL A 411 12.99 12.36 -2.68
N LEU A 412 12.36 11.33 -2.10
CA LEU A 412 12.43 11.07 -0.67
C LEU A 412 13.89 10.77 -0.29
N SER A 413 14.37 11.43 0.76
CA SER A 413 15.67 11.11 1.33
C SER A 413 15.63 9.71 1.97
N SER A 414 16.77 9.01 2.03
CA SER A 414 16.86 7.63 2.56
C SER A 414 16.27 7.46 3.96
N GLU A 415 16.14 8.53 4.75
CA GLU A 415 15.57 8.52 6.09
C GLU A 415 14.03 8.60 6.10
N GLU A 416 13.40 9.10 5.02
CA GLU A 416 11.94 9.22 4.88
C GLU A 416 11.31 8.00 4.18
N ALA A 417 12.10 7.23 3.44
CA ALA A 417 11.63 6.02 2.74
C ALA A 417 11.25 4.87 3.70
N ASP A 418 11.80 4.86 4.92
CA ASP A 418 11.52 3.83 5.94
C ASP A 418 10.23 4.10 6.75
N LEU A 419 9.56 5.25 6.50
CA LEU A 419 8.36 5.70 7.22
C LEU A 419 7.07 5.68 6.39
N VAL A 420 7.12 5.28 5.12
CA VAL A 420 5.96 5.20 4.20
C VAL A 420 5.41 3.79 4.08
#